data_AF-F0XGH1-F1
#
_entry.id   AF-F0XGH1-F1
#
_cell.length_a   1.000
_cell.length_b   1.000
_cell.length_c   1.000
_cell.angle_alpha   90.00
_cell.angle_beta   90.00
_cell.angle_gamma   90.00
#
_symmetry.space_group_name_H-M   'P 1'
#
loop_
_entity.id
_entity.type
_entity.pdbx_description
1 polymer ?
#
loop_
_entity_poly.entity_id
_entity_poly.type
_entity_poly.pdbx_seq_one_letter_code
_entity_poly.pdbx_strand_id
1 'polypeptide(L)'
;MNPDVDDGRVQADKLRAQQELERLQQKYIGTGHPDTTSWEWKSNIMRDTYSSMVGHQPMLSFLSLAQNEPATKTRLKLLKPCGPPPARDDEE
;
A
#
# COMPACT_ATOMS: atom_id res chain seq x y z
N MET A 1 -14.89 -24.68 36.08
CA MET A 1 -14.36 -23.87 34.96
C MET A 1 -13.81 -24.85 33.95
N ASN A 2 -14.48 -25.06 32.81
CA ASN A 2 -14.07 -26.06 31.81
C ASN A 2 -13.03 -25.43 30.86
N PRO A 3 -11.79 -25.94 30.81
CA PRO A 3 -10.71 -25.33 30.04
C PRO A 3 -10.95 -25.38 28.51
N ASP A 4 -11.70 -26.37 28.02
CA ASP A 4 -11.96 -26.54 26.58
C ASP A 4 -12.92 -25.49 25.99
N VAL A 5 -13.80 -24.89 26.81
CA VAL A 5 -14.73 -23.84 26.37
C VAL A 5 -14.02 -22.49 26.24
N ASP A 6 -12.92 -22.31 26.99
CA ASP A 6 -12.14 -21.08 27.00
C ASP A 6 -11.20 -21.01 25.78
N ASP A 7 -10.59 -22.14 25.40
CA ASP A 7 -9.73 -22.23 24.21
C ASP A 7 -10.50 -21.95 22.91
N GLY A 8 -11.71 -22.50 22.77
CA GLY A 8 -12.59 -22.24 21.63
C GLY A 8 -13.04 -20.77 21.51
N ARG A 9 -13.18 -20.06 22.64
CA ARG A 9 -13.49 -18.62 22.66
C ARG A 9 -12.30 -17.78 22.23
N VAL A 10 -11.11 -18.07 22.76
CA VAL A 10 -9.87 -17.41 22.38
C VAL A 10 -9.59 -17.57 20.89
N GLN A 11 -9.82 -18.76 20.33
CA GLN A 11 -9.64 -19.01 18.91
C GLN A 11 -10.66 -18.25 18.04
N ALA A 12 -11.92 -18.14 18.49
CA ALA A 12 -12.95 -17.36 17.80
C ALA A 12 -12.62 -15.86 17.77
N ASP A 13 -12.08 -15.31 18.85
CA ASP A 13 -11.70 -13.90 18.92
C ASP A 13 -10.48 -13.58 18.04
N LYS A 14 -9.50 -14.49 17.95
CA LYS A 14 -8.38 -14.36 16.99
C LYS A 14 -8.88 -14.30 15.55
N LEU A 15 -9.84 -15.15 15.18
CA LEU A 15 -10.39 -15.16 13.83
C LEU A 15 -11.14 -13.87 13.50
N ARG A 16 -11.94 -13.35 14.45
CA ARG A 16 -12.62 -12.05 14.28
C ARG A 16 -11.62 -10.91 14.11
N ALA A 17 -10.55 -10.90 14.91
CA ALA A 17 -9.50 -9.89 14.80
C ALA A 17 -8.79 -9.94 13.44
N GLN A 18 -8.52 -11.15 12.92
CA GLN A 18 -7.93 -11.34 11.60
C GLN A 18 -8.85 -10.83 10.48
N GLN A 19 -10.13 -11.17 10.51
CA GLN A 19 -11.10 -10.68 9.53
C GLN A 19 -11.24 -9.15 9.55
N GLU A 20 -11.22 -8.55 10.74
CA GLU A 20 -11.27 -7.10 10.88
C GLU A 20 -9.99 -6.44 10.34
N LEU A 21 -8.82 -7.04 10.56
CA LEU A 21 -7.55 -6.56 9.99
C LEU A 21 -7.58 -6.60 8.46
N GLU A 22 -8.01 -7.71 7.86
CA GLU A 22 -8.14 -7.85 6.41
C GLU A 22 -9.12 -6.84 5.81
N ARG A 23 -10.25 -6.62 6.49
CA ARG A 23 -11.24 -5.60 6.11
C ARG A 23 -10.63 -4.19 6.13
N LEU A 24 -9.82 -3.87 7.14
CA LEU A 24 -9.14 -2.58 7.25
C LEU A 24 -8.06 -2.43 6.18
N GLN A 25 -7.28 -3.47 5.89
CA GLN A 25 -6.25 -3.46 4.83
C GLN A 25 -6.86 -3.23 3.44
N GLN A 26 -8.05 -3.78 3.17
CA GLN A 26 -8.79 -3.50 1.93
C GLN A 26 -9.25 -2.04 1.82
N LYS A 27 -9.62 -1.42 2.95
CA LYS A 27 -10.06 -0.02 2.98
C LYS A 27 -8.90 0.97 2.91
N TYR A 28 -7.81 0.67 3.60
CA TYR A 28 -6.63 1.52 3.72
C TYR A 28 -5.48 0.89 2.95
N ILE A 29 -5.49 1.12 1.64
CA ILE A 29 -4.44 0.66 0.72
C ILE A 29 -3.09 1.15 1.22
N GLY A 30 -2.10 0.25 1.24
CA GLY A 30 -0.76 0.54 1.74
C GLY A 30 -0.51 0.08 3.18
N THR A 31 -1.55 -0.39 3.88
CA THR A 31 -1.40 -1.02 5.20
C THR A 31 -0.63 -2.35 5.05
N GLY A 32 0.54 -2.44 5.68
CA GLY A 32 1.39 -3.63 5.61
C GLY A 32 0.92 -4.79 6.50
N HIS A 33 1.56 -5.94 6.30
CA HIS A 33 1.53 -7.13 7.15
C HIS A 33 2.96 -7.66 7.34
N PRO A 34 3.22 -8.61 8.26
CA PRO A 34 4.57 -9.12 8.52
C PRO A 34 5.32 -9.63 7.28
N ASP A 35 4.60 -10.14 6.29
CA ASP A 35 5.18 -10.68 5.05
C ASP A 35 5.18 -9.67 3.89
N THR A 36 4.93 -8.38 4.17
CA THR A 36 5.04 -7.33 3.15
C THR A 36 6.49 -7.23 2.67
N THR A 37 6.68 -7.46 1.37
CA THR A 37 8.00 -7.43 0.75
C THR A 37 8.55 -6.00 0.69
N SER A 38 9.88 -5.88 0.60
CA SER A 38 10.53 -4.57 0.42
C SER A 38 10.01 -3.83 -0.83
N TRP A 39 9.65 -4.57 -1.89
CA TRP A 39 9.11 -4.00 -3.11
C TRP A 39 7.70 -3.45 -2.91
N GLU A 40 6.81 -4.17 -2.24
CA GLU A 40 5.43 -3.71 -1.95
C GLU A 40 5.46 -2.45 -1.09
N TRP A 41 6.28 -2.44 -0.03
CA TRP A 41 6.46 -1.27 0.83
C TRP A 41 6.94 -0.04 0.05
N LYS A 42 8.04 -0.18 -0.70
CA LYS A 42 8.59 0.92 -1.52
C LYS A 42 7.59 1.39 -2.57
N SER A 43 6.83 0.47 -3.15
CA SER A 43 5.80 0.78 -4.14
C SER A 43 4.68 1.63 -3.55
N ASN A 44 4.23 1.32 -2.34
CA ASN A 44 3.23 2.13 -1.64
C ASN A 44 3.76 3.54 -1.33
N ILE A 45 4.98 3.64 -0.77
CA ILE A 45 5.61 4.94 -0.48
C ILE A 45 5.75 5.81 -1.75
N MET A 46 6.18 5.20 -2.86
CA MET A 46 6.25 5.89 -4.14
C MET A 46 4.86 6.39 -4.56
N ARG A 47 3.85 5.52 -4.58
CA ARG A 47 2.47 5.90 -4.96
C ARG A 47 1.94 7.06 -4.11
N ASP A 48 2.17 7.06 -2.80
CA ASP A 48 1.75 8.14 -1.90
C ASP A 48 2.46 9.47 -2.20
N THR A 49 3.76 9.39 -2.47
CA THR A 49 4.58 10.55 -2.86
C THR A 49 4.07 11.17 -4.17
N TYR A 50 3.85 10.34 -5.18
CA TYR A 50 3.37 10.79 -6.49
C TYR A 50 1.93 11.30 -6.45
N SER A 51 1.07 10.66 -5.66
CA SER A 51 -0.29 11.15 -5.38
C SER A 51 -0.25 12.55 -4.77
N SER A 52 0.64 12.78 -3.80
CA SER A 52 0.83 14.08 -3.17
C SER A 52 1.36 15.14 -4.15
N MET A 53 2.30 14.78 -5.02
CA MET A 53 2.83 15.66 -6.07
C MET A 53 1.77 16.09 -7.08
N VAL A 54 0.85 15.19 -7.44
CA VAL A 54 -0.25 15.47 -8.38
C VAL A 54 -1.40 16.24 -7.70
N GLY A 55 -1.69 15.94 -6.43
CA GLY A 55 -2.77 16.58 -5.67
C GLY A 55 -2.47 18.03 -5.26
N HIS A 56 -1.21 18.35 -4.99
CA HIS A 56 -0.79 19.71 -4.62
C HIS A 56 -0.33 20.49 -5.85
N GLN A 57 -1.13 21.47 -6.29
CA GLN A 57 -0.80 22.27 -7.48
C GLN A 57 0.59 22.92 -7.48
N PRO A 58 1.09 23.47 -6.36
CA PRO A 58 2.44 24.04 -6.33
C PRO A 58 3.52 23.00 -6.66
N MET A 59 3.38 21.77 -6.16
CA MET A 59 4.32 20.68 -6.45
C MET A 59 4.23 20.23 -7.90
N LEU A 60 3.02 20.07 -8.45
CA LEU A 60 2.86 19.71 -9.85
C LEU A 60 3.44 20.77 -10.79
N SER A 61 3.22 22.04 -10.47
CA SER A 61 3.72 23.18 -11.25
C SER A 61 5.25 23.23 -11.22
N PHE A 62 5.84 23.04 -10.05
CA PHE A 62 7.29 22.95 -9.88
C PHE A 62 7.88 21.81 -10.72
N LEU A 63 7.31 20.60 -10.64
CA LEU A 63 7.78 19.44 -11.41
C LEU A 63 7.64 19.63 -12.92
N SER A 64 6.54 20.24 -13.37
CA SER A 64 6.27 20.47 -14.79
C SER A 64 7.23 21.50 -15.38
N LEU A 65 7.51 22.56 -14.61
CA LEU A 65 8.51 23.56 -14.98
C LEU A 65 9.92 22.97 -15.04
N ALA A 66 10.31 22.20 -14.00
CA ALA A 66 11.63 21.58 -13.93
C ALA A 66 11.89 20.57 -15.07
N GLN A 67 10.85 19.84 -15.50
CA GLN A 67 10.94 18.89 -16.61
C GLN A 67 10.70 19.50 -18.00
N ASN A 68 10.36 20.80 -18.07
CA ASN A 68 9.96 21.48 -19.30
C ASN A 68 8.85 20.74 -20.07
N GLU A 69 7.84 20.26 -19.35
CA GLU A 69 6.74 19.47 -19.91
C GLU A 69 5.38 20.03 -19.45
N PRO A 70 4.32 19.89 -20.26
CA PRO A 70 2.98 20.31 -19.86
C PRO A 70 2.50 19.55 -18.61
N ALA A 71 1.80 20.23 -17.70
CA ALA A 71 1.31 19.65 -16.45
C ALA A 71 0.46 18.38 -16.64
N THR A 72 -0.31 18.30 -17.74
CA THR A 72 -1.08 17.09 -18.09
C THR A 72 -0.18 15.89 -18.35
N LYS A 73 0.95 16.09 -19.04
CA LYS A 73 1.90 15.02 -19.35
C LYS A 73 2.70 14.62 -18.11
N THR A 74 3.09 15.59 -17.28
CA THR A 74 3.71 15.34 -15.98
C THR A 74 2.77 14.50 -15.10
N ARG A 75 1.48 14.84 -14.99
CA ARG A 75 0.48 14.04 -14.24
C ARG A 75 0.40 12.60 -14.71
N LEU A 76 0.39 12.36 -16.02
CA LEU A 76 0.29 11.01 -16.58
C LEU A 76 1.51 10.16 -16.25
N LYS A 77 2.73 10.75 -16.26
CA LYS A 77 3.97 10.05 -15.89
C LYS A 77 3.96 9.60 -14.42
N LEU A 78 3.40 10.42 -13.52
CA LEU A 78 3.37 10.13 -12.08
C LEU A 78 2.30 9.09 -11.68
N LEU A 79 1.41 8.68 -12.60
CA LEU A 79 0.34 7.72 -12.33
C LEU A 79 0.82 6.26 -12.25
N LYS A 80 1.95 5.91 -12.89
CA LYS A 80 2.52 4.56 -12.87
C LYS A 80 3.99 4.58 -12.43
N PRO A 81 4.23 4.76 -11.13
CA PRO A 81 5.59 5.01 -10.63
C PRO A 81 6.45 3.77 -10.44
N CYS A 82 5.83 2.61 -10.20
CA CYS A 82 6.53 1.38 -9.89
C CYS A 82 6.50 0.49 -11.13
N GLY A 83 7.67 0.09 -11.62
CA GLY A 83 7.78 -0.93 -12.66
C GLY A 83 7.16 -2.27 -12.23
N PRO A 84 7.21 -3.30 -13.07
CA PRO A 84 6.68 -4.61 -12.72
C PRO A 84 7.25 -5.12 -11.39
N PRO A 85 6.46 -5.83 -10.57
CA PRO A 85 7.00 -6.51 -9.40
C PRO A 85 8.15 -7.46 -9.82
N PRO A 86 9.19 -7.60 -8.98
CA PRO A 86 10.18 -8.65 -9.18
C PRO A 86 9.46 -10.00 -9.20
N ALA A 87 10.01 -10.97 -9.93
CA ALA A 87 9.56 -12.35 -9.81
C ALA A 87 9.60 -12.71 -8.32
N ARG A 88 8.50 -13.22 -7.77
CA ARG A 88 8.55 -13.77 -6.42
C ARG A 88 9.51 -14.94 -6.51
N ASP A 89 10.51 -14.97 -5.64
CA ASP A 89 11.24 -16.19 -5.41
C ASP A 89 10.18 -17.15 -4.83
N ASP A 90 9.72 -18.07 -5.67
CA ASP A 90 8.90 -19.20 -5.22
C ASP A 90 9.85 -20.04 -4.35
N GLU A 91 9.99 -19.69 -3.08
CA GLU A 91 10.81 -20.45 -2.13
C GLU A 91 10.14 -21.80 -1.87
N GLU A 92 10.99 -22.83 -1.97
CA GLU A 92 10.83 -24.26 -1.68
C GLU A 92 10.19 -24.57 -0.32
#